data_AF-A0AA43CWW7-F1
#
_entry.id   AF-A0AA43CWW7-F1
#
_cell.length_a   1.000
_cell.length_b   1.000
_cell.length_c   1.000
_cell.angle_alpha   90.00
_cell.angle_beta   90.00
_cell.angle_gamma   90.00
#
_symmetry.space_group_name_H-M   'P 1'
#
loop_
_entity.id
_entity.type
_entity.pdbx_description
1 polymer ?
#
loop_
_entity_poly.entity_id
_entity_poly.type
_entity_poly.pdbx_seq_one_letter_code
_entity_poly.pdbx_strand_id
1 'polypeptide(L)'
;MTIFAPALGALWEQLKGYGIDPEPLFREEGVDPDSLFDPGARISLEQYQKLDVKAAKLSGDPYFGLKGAEHTRPAHLGALGFAWLASSSLRTGFQRLSRYARVIQERLTIDLDEDEEFFYVRMDAHMPLLNKRIRENGQLAAVTRFCRMIAGDDFNPARIMMKQPEPEDSGYYYELFRCAIEFGCEATTIVIRLEDVDRRLTGSNDQLAKLNEHIVVKYLAHNEKQDIVNRVKAAIIDGLANGAVTEASIAEEMHTTPRNLHRKLQKEDTSFKQLLTDIRKELAQQYIQDRSKTLTE
;
A
#
# COMPACT_ATOMS: atom_id res chain seq x y z
N MET A 1 15.56 5.15 -5.62
CA MET A 1 14.28 5.20 -4.87
C MET A 1 13.23 5.76 -5.77
N THR A 2 12.15 5.01 -5.94
CA THR A 2 11.06 5.38 -6.84
C THR A 2 9.71 5.24 -6.16
N ILE A 3 8.71 5.91 -6.73
CA ILE A 3 7.30 5.83 -6.35
C ILE A 3 6.47 5.43 -7.57
N PHE A 4 5.40 4.70 -7.32
CA PHE A 4 4.39 4.36 -8.32
C PHE A 4 3.77 5.62 -8.94
N ALA A 5 3.97 5.82 -10.24
CA ALA A 5 3.58 7.07 -10.90
C ALA A 5 2.07 7.36 -10.82
N PRO A 6 1.15 6.38 -11.00
CA PRO A 6 -0.29 6.63 -10.85
C PRO A 6 -0.72 7.15 -9.47
N ALA A 7 0.11 6.99 -8.42
CA ALA A 7 -0.16 7.58 -7.11
C ALA A 7 -0.22 9.12 -7.16
N LEU A 8 0.50 9.74 -8.11
CA LEU A 8 0.49 11.18 -8.31
C LEU A 8 -0.81 11.70 -8.94
N GLY A 9 -1.70 10.82 -9.41
CA GLY A 9 -3.04 11.23 -9.86
C GLY A 9 -3.82 11.97 -8.78
N ALA A 10 -3.61 11.63 -7.50
CA ALA A 10 -4.19 12.38 -6.39
C ALA A 10 -3.67 13.83 -6.32
N LEU A 11 -2.36 14.03 -6.48
CA LEU A 11 -1.74 15.35 -6.49
C LEU A 11 -2.19 16.17 -7.70
N TRP A 12 -2.30 15.53 -8.86
CA TRP A 12 -2.80 16.14 -10.09
C TRP A 12 -4.22 16.70 -9.90
N GLU A 13 -5.14 15.88 -9.41
CA GLU A 13 -6.52 16.31 -9.15
C GLU A 13 -6.62 17.33 -8.02
N GLN A 14 -5.75 17.23 -7.01
CA GLN A 14 -5.67 18.23 -5.94
C GLN A 14 -5.27 19.60 -6.47
N LEU A 15 -4.24 19.69 -7.31
CA LEU A 15 -3.82 20.96 -7.94
C LEU A 15 -4.96 21.59 -8.76
N LYS A 16 -5.69 20.77 -9.53
CA LYS A 16 -6.86 21.24 -10.27
C LYS A 16 -7.96 21.76 -9.33
N GLY A 17 -8.13 21.14 -8.16
CA GLY A 17 -9.01 21.63 -7.10
C GLY A 17 -8.66 23.03 -6.60
N TYR A 18 -7.37 23.40 -6.59
CA TYR A 18 -6.89 24.76 -6.29
C TYR A 18 -6.91 25.71 -7.51
N GLY A 19 -7.40 25.27 -8.67
CA GLY A 19 -7.35 26.05 -9.91
C GLY A 19 -5.94 26.19 -10.50
N ILE A 20 -5.00 25.33 -10.10
CA ILE A 20 -3.63 25.30 -10.61
C ILE A 20 -3.55 24.27 -11.73
N ASP A 21 -3.01 24.66 -12.88
CA ASP A 21 -2.71 23.72 -13.96
C ASP A 21 -1.49 22.84 -13.55
N PRO A 22 -1.66 21.52 -13.40
CA PRO A 22 -0.58 20.63 -12.97
C PRO A 22 0.45 20.34 -14.07
N GLU A 23 0.10 20.44 -15.35
CA GLU A 23 0.98 19.98 -16.45
C GLU A 23 2.33 20.73 -16.51
N PRO A 24 2.38 22.08 -16.43
CA PRO A 24 3.64 22.80 -16.42
C PRO A 24 4.54 22.42 -15.24
N LEU A 25 3.96 22.24 -14.06
CA LEU A 25 4.69 21.88 -12.84
C LEU A 25 5.29 20.48 -12.94
N PHE A 26 4.52 19.50 -13.45
CA PHE A 26 5.00 18.14 -13.69
C PHE A 26 6.17 18.12 -14.67
N ARG A 27 6.04 18.82 -15.81
CA ARG A 27 7.11 18.90 -16.80
C ARG A 27 8.35 19.62 -16.29
N GLU A 28 8.20 20.68 -15.50
CA GLU A 28 9.33 21.41 -14.89
C GLU A 28 10.20 20.49 -14.01
N GLU A 29 9.57 19.56 -13.27
CA GLU A 29 10.27 18.55 -12.45
C GLU A 29 10.68 17.29 -13.24
N GLY A 30 10.55 17.32 -14.57
CA GLY A 30 10.92 16.21 -15.44
C GLY A 30 10.03 14.97 -15.27
N VAL A 31 8.79 15.15 -14.82
CA VAL A 31 7.77 14.10 -14.76
C VAL A 31 6.87 14.22 -15.97
N ASP A 32 6.80 13.15 -16.76
CA ASP A 32 5.87 13.04 -17.88
C ASP A 32 4.44 12.79 -17.35
N PRO A 33 3.46 13.69 -17.61
CA PRO A 33 2.08 13.47 -17.20
C PRO A 33 1.47 12.15 -17.69
N ASP A 34 1.91 11.63 -18.84
CA ASP A 34 1.39 10.37 -19.38
C ASP A 34 1.75 9.17 -18.51
N SER A 35 2.79 9.28 -17.67
CA SER A 35 3.16 8.25 -16.68
C SER A 35 2.08 7.98 -15.63
N LEU A 36 1.13 8.91 -15.43
CA LEU A 36 -0.01 8.71 -14.52
C LEU A 36 -0.97 7.63 -15.02
N PHE A 37 -1.00 7.36 -16.32
CA PHE A 37 -1.89 6.39 -16.96
C PHE A 37 -1.22 5.04 -17.23
N ASP A 38 0.10 4.94 -17.02
CA ASP A 38 0.85 3.70 -17.14
C ASP A 38 0.86 2.94 -15.80
N PRO A 39 0.20 1.76 -15.71
CA PRO A 39 0.15 0.95 -14.49
C PRO A 39 1.50 0.31 -14.13
N GLY A 40 2.51 0.43 -14.99
CA GLY A 40 3.89 0.02 -14.76
C GLY A 40 4.81 1.15 -14.28
N ALA A 41 4.44 2.40 -14.56
CA ALA A 41 5.36 3.52 -14.47
C ALA A 41 5.80 3.85 -13.04
N ARG A 42 7.08 4.22 -12.95
CA ARG A 42 7.71 4.66 -11.71
C ARG A 42 8.49 5.93 -11.98
N ILE A 43 8.45 6.85 -11.04
CA ILE A 43 9.24 8.09 -11.08
C ILE A 43 10.17 8.14 -9.89
N SER A 44 11.21 8.98 -9.97
CA SER A 44 12.09 9.14 -8.82
C SER A 44 11.34 9.78 -7.66
N LEU A 45 11.64 9.31 -6.46
CA LEU A 45 11.04 9.86 -5.24
C LEU A 45 11.56 11.28 -4.96
N GLU A 46 12.68 11.68 -5.54
CA GLU A 46 13.16 13.07 -5.47
C GLU A 46 12.27 14.01 -6.29
N GLN A 47 11.95 13.65 -7.53
CA GLN A 47 11.03 14.43 -8.38
C GLN A 47 9.68 14.59 -7.70
N TYR A 48 9.13 13.52 -7.15
CA TYR A 48 7.86 13.58 -6.45
C TYR A 48 7.91 14.53 -5.24
N GLN A 49 8.95 14.46 -4.42
CA GLN A 49 9.07 15.35 -3.26
C GLN A 49 9.21 16.83 -3.67
N LYS A 50 9.89 17.13 -4.78
CA LYS A 50 9.96 18.50 -5.32
C LYS A 50 8.59 18.96 -5.81
N LEU A 51 7.84 18.10 -6.50
CA LEU A 51 6.46 18.38 -6.91
C LEU A 51 5.56 18.70 -5.70
N ASP A 52 5.56 17.86 -4.67
CA ASP A 52 4.74 18.07 -3.45
C ASP A 52 5.07 19.41 -2.78
N VAL A 53 6.35 19.76 -2.64
CA VAL A 53 6.78 21.01 -2.02
C VAL A 53 6.37 22.23 -2.83
N LYS A 54 6.56 22.18 -4.15
CA LYS A 54 6.15 23.28 -5.04
C LYS A 54 4.63 23.42 -5.09
N ALA A 55 3.91 22.31 -5.19
CA ALA A 55 2.45 22.28 -5.19
C ALA A 55 1.87 22.90 -3.92
N ALA A 56 2.39 22.53 -2.75
CA ALA A 56 1.97 23.13 -1.48
C ALA A 56 2.29 24.62 -1.39
N LYS A 57 3.43 25.06 -1.94
CA LYS A 57 3.77 26.49 -1.99
C LYS A 57 2.82 27.27 -2.91
N LEU A 58 2.46 26.70 -4.06
CA LEU A 58 1.55 27.33 -5.03
C LEU A 58 0.11 27.39 -4.54
N SER A 59 -0.36 26.37 -3.82
CA SER A 59 -1.70 26.36 -3.24
C SER A 59 -1.85 27.38 -2.11
N GLY A 60 -0.78 27.64 -1.36
CA GLY A 60 -0.81 28.50 -0.18
C GLY A 60 -1.61 27.92 0.99
N ASP A 61 -2.04 26.65 0.90
CA ASP A 61 -2.88 26.01 1.92
C ASP A 61 -2.00 25.32 2.98
N PRO A 62 -2.05 25.74 4.26
CA PRO A 62 -1.28 25.10 5.32
C PRO A 62 -1.66 23.63 5.56
N TYR A 63 -2.86 23.22 5.12
CA TYR A 63 -3.40 21.87 5.21
C TYR A 63 -3.25 21.07 3.92
N PHE A 64 -2.45 21.55 2.95
CA PHE A 64 -2.28 20.91 1.65
C PHE A 64 -2.03 19.39 1.75
N GLY A 65 -1.13 18.97 2.64
CA GLY A 65 -0.85 17.54 2.85
C GLY A 65 -2.07 16.73 3.28
N LEU A 66 -2.91 17.27 4.17
CA LEU A 66 -4.11 16.58 4.66
C LEU A 66 -5.20 16.52 3.59
N LYS A 67 -5.43 17.63 2.88
CA LYS A 67 -6.47 17.76 1.85
C LYS A 67 -6.25 16.89 0.62
N GLY A 68 -5.02 16.40 0.40
CA GLY A 68 -4.74 15.46 -0.71
C GLY A 68 -5.57 14.16 -0.63
N ALA A 69 -6.03 13.79 0.56
CA ALA A 69 -6.90 12.65 0.75
C ALA A 69 -8.29 12.81 0.09
N GLU A 70 -8.76 14.03 -0.14
CA GLU A 70 -10.05 14.30 -0.79
C GLU A 70 -10.08 13.82 -2.24
N HIS A 71 -8.91 13.85 -2.89
CA HIS A 71 -8.69 13.46 -4.28
C HIS A 71 -8.15 12.04 -4.42
N THR A 72 -7.91 11.35 -3.32
CA THR A 72 -7.38 9.99 -3.34
C THR A 72 -8.44 9.01 -3.83
N ARG A 73 -8.04 8.15 -4.77
CA ARG A 73 -8.87 7.10 -5.37
C ARG A 73 -8.16 5.76 -5.30
N PRO A 74 -8.88 4.63 -5.22
CA PRO A 74 -8.28 3.29 -5.24
C PRO A 74 -7.36 3.06 -6.45
N ALA A 75 -7.73 3.58 -7.62
CA ALA A 75 -6.92 3.48 -8.83
C ALA A 75 -5.50 4.08 -8.67
N HIS A 76 -5.32 5.08 -7.80
CA HIS A 76 -4.00 5.68 -7.54
C HIS A 76 -3.03 4.72 -6.82
N LEU A 77 -3.55 3.66 -6.20
CA LEU A 77 -2.74 2.56 -5.65
C LEU A 77 -2.73 1.32 -6.57
N GLY A 78 -3.25 1.45 -7.79
CA GLY A 78 -3.37 0.34 -8.74
C GLY A 78 -4.13 -0.85 -8.16
N ALA A 79 -3.65 -2.06 -8.45
CA ALA A 79 -4.26 -3.28 -7.94
C ALA A 79 -4.30 -3.36 -6.41
N LEU A 80 -3.35 -2.75 -5.70
CA LEU A 80 -3.37 -2.73 -4.23
C LEU A 80 -4.59 -1.96 -3.70
N GLY A 81 -4.97 -0.86 -4.34
CA GLY A 81 -6.16 -0.09 -3.96
C GLY A 81 -7.46 -0.88 -4.18
N PHE A 82 -7.56 -1.66 -5.26
CA PHE A 82 -8.72 -2.52 -5.48
C PHE A 82 -8.74 -3.75 -4.56
N ALA A 83 -7.58 -4.32 -4.25
CA ALA A 83 -7.48 -5.36 -3.23
C ALA A 83 -7.92 -4.85 -1.85
N TRP A 84 -7.55 -3.60 -1.52
CA TRP A 84 -8.03 -2.93 -0.30
C TRP A 84 -9.55 -2.83 -0.29
N LEU A 85 -10.16 -2.31 -1.37
CA LEU A 85 -11.62 -2.16 -1.47
C LEU A 85 -12.40 -3.46 -1.26
N ALA A 86 -11.83 -4.57 -1.72
CA ALA A 86 -12.45 -5.88 -1.64
C ALA A 86 -12.18 -6.62 -0.30
N SER A 87 -11.52 -5.97 0.67
CA SER A 87 -11.14 -6.58 1.95
C SER A 87 -12.35 -6.93 2.82
N SER A 88 -12.23 -8.02 3.58
CA SER A 88 -13.29 -8.52 4.48
C SER A 88 -13.40 -7.78 5.80
N SER A 89 -12.33 -7.09 6.19
CA SER A 89 -12.22 -6.25 7.39
C SER A 89 -11.13 -5.19 7.16
N LEU A 90 -11.08 -4.16 8.02
CA LEU A 90 -9.96 -3.22 8.01
C LEU A 90 -8.65 -3.95 8.33
N ARG A 91 -8.66 -4.95 9.22
CA ARG A 91 -7.49 -5.77 9.55
C ARG A 91 -6.89 -6.40 8.31
N THR A 92 -7.70 -7.07 7.50
CA THR A 92 -7.20 -7.70 6.26
C THR A 92 -6.71 -6.67 5.25
N GLY A 93 -7.36 -5.49 5.18
CA GLY A 93 -6.86 -4.35 4.41
C GLY A 93 -5.47 -3.89 4.87
N PHE A 94 -5.27 -3.70 6.18
CA PHE A 94 -3.99 -3.29 6.75
C PHE A 94 -2.90 -4.34 6.57
N GLN A 95 -3.22 -5.62 6.69
CA GLN A 95 -2.28 -6.72 6.41
C GLN A 95 -1.81 -6.69 4.94
N ARG A 96 -2.70 -6.41 3.98
CA ARG A 96 -2.33 -6.20 2.58
C ARG A 96 -1.43 -4.99 2.43
N LEU A 97 -1.79 -3.88 3.06
CA LEU A 97 -1.01 -2.65 3.01
C LEU A 97 0.39 -2.86 3.60
N SER A 98 0.52 -3.57 4.73
CA SER A 98 1.82 -3.97 5.30
C SER A 98 2.65 -4.80 4.35
N ARG A 99 2.05 -5.81 3.71
CA ARG A 99 2.76 -6.71 2.79
C ARG A 99 3.21 -6.01 1.50
N TYR A 100 2.44 -5.03 1.02
CA TYR A 100 2.58 -4.51 -0.33
C TYR A 100 2.85 -2.99 -0.42
N ALA A 101 2.96 -2.25 0.68
CA ALA A 101 3.23 -0.80 0.67
C ALA A 101 4.47 -0.42 -0.16
N ARG A 102 5.48 -1.30 -0.22
CA ARG A 102 6.71 -1.11 -1.01
C ARG A 102 6.47 -1.01 -2.52
N VAL A 103 5.36 -1.56 -3.01
CA VAL A 103 4.89 -1.41 -4.40
C VAL A 103 4.66 0.06 -4.72
N ILE A 104 4.03 0.75 -3.77
CA ILE A 104 3.71 2.16 -3.89
C ILE A 104 4.99 2.98 -3.70
N GLN A 105 5.72 2.75 -2.62
CA GLN A 105 6.95 3.48 -2.29
C GLN A 105 7.99 2.55 -1.66
N GLU A 106 9.16 2.38 -2.28
CA GLU A 106 10.17 1.35 -1.92
C GLU A 106 10.57 1.32 -0.43
N ARG A 107 10.56 2.47 0.26
CA ARG A 107 11.00 2.61 1.65
C ARG A 107 9.89 2.94 2.64
N LEU A 108 8.64 2.76 2.25
CA LEU A 108 7.50 2.86 3.15
C LEU A 108 7.32 1.52 3.87
N THR A 109 7.29 1.56 5.19
CA THR A 109 6.95 0.43 6.06
C THR A 109 5.64 0.73 6.78
N ILE A 110 4.88 -0.34 6.97
CA ILE A 110 3.63 -0.32 7.73
C ILE A 110 3.73 -1.50 8.70
N ASP A 111 3.98 -1.15 9.96
CA ASP A 111 4.11 -2.12 11.04
C ASP A 111 2.78 -2.20 11.78
N LEU A 112 2.34 -3.44 12.00
CA LEU A 112 1.06 -3.75 12.63
C LEU A 112 1.33 -4.38 13.99
N ASP A 113 0.66 -3.88 15.01
CA ASP A 113 0.80 -4.32 16.40
C ASP A 113 -0.58 -4.26 17.08
N GLU A 114 -0.78 -4.98 18.17
CA GLU A 114 -2.05 -4.96 18.90
C GLU A 114 -1.90 -5.26 20.39
N ASP A 115 -2.80 -4.69 21.19
CA ASP A 115 -3.00 -5.04 22.60
C ASP A 115 -4.43 -5.58 22.82
N GLU A 116 -4.92 -5.58 24.06
CA GLU A 116 -6.26 -6.11 24.39
C GLU A 116 -7.42 -5.26 23.86
N GLU A 117 -7.20 -3.98 23.54
CA GLU A 117 -8.26 -3.04 23.12
C GLU A 117 -8.02 -2.45 21.72
N PHE A 118 -6.76 -2.27 21.33
CA PHE A 118 -6.38 -1.49 20.16
C PHE A 118 -5.49 -2.24 19.17
N PHE A 119 -5.74 -1.93 17.90
CA PHE A 119 -4.88 -2.24 16.76
C PHE A 119 -4.09 -1.00 16.35
N TYR A 120 -2.79 -1.16 16.18
CA TYR A 120 -1.83 -0.10 15.90
C TYR A 120 -1.30 -0.25 14.47
N VAL A 121 -1.40 0.83 13.69
CA VAL A 121 -0.84 0.91 12.34
C VAL A 121 0.24 1.99 12.34
N ARG A 122 1.49 1.57 12.51
CA ARG A 122 2.65 2.48 12.50
C ARG A 122 3.15 2.65 11.08
N MET A 123 3.37 3.90 10.67
CA MET A 123 3.84 4.23 9.33
C MET A 123 5.19 4.93 9.42
N ASP A 124 6.18 4.42 8.71
CA ASP A 124 7.48 5.09 8.60
C ASP A 124 8.00 5.07 7.15
N ALA A 125 8.57 6.19 6.74
CA ALA A 125 9.30 6.30 5.49
C ALA A 125 10.79 6.35 5.84
N HIS A 126 11.51 5.25 5.63
CA HIS A 126 12.93 5.11 6.03
C HIS A 126 13.88 5.84 5.07
N MET A 127 13.70 7.15 4.95
CA MET A 127 14.43 8.02 4.04
C MET A 127 14.30 9.51 4.39
N PRO A 128 15.23 10.35 3.90
CA PRO A 128 15.07 11.81 3.99
C PRO A 128 13.82 12.28 3.25
N LEU A 129 13.04 13.14 3.90
CA LEU A 129 11.86 13.79 3.33
C LEU A 129 12.11 15.30 3.21
N LEU A 130 11.89 15.88 2.02
CA LEU A 130 12.03 17.34 1.80
C LEU A 130 11.04 18.15 2.64
N ASN A 131 9.83 17.62 2.83
CA ASN A 131 8.83 18.20 3.75
C ASN A 131 8.11 17.08 4.50
N LYS A 132 8.56 16.79 5.71
CA LYS A 132 8.00 15.71 6.54
C LYS A 132 6.51 15.89 6.81
N ARG A 133 6.08 17.12 7.14
CA ARG A 133 4.69 17.42 7.51
C ARG A 133 3.73 17.12 6.37
N ILE A 134 3.99 17.59 5.15
CA ILE A 134 3.12 17.31 3.98
C ILE A 134 3.01 15.81 3.74
N ARG A 135 4.15 15.11 3.77
CA ARG A 135 4.24 13.68 3.47
C ARG A 135 3.51 12.82 4.49
N GLU A 136 3.79 13.01 5.78
CA GLU A 136 3.18 12.25 6.88
C GLU A 136 1.68 12.56 6.99
N ASN A 137 1.28 13.83 6.85
CA ASN A 137 -0.12 14.23 6.85
C ASN A 137 -0.89 13.57 5.69
N GLY A 138 -0.33 13.60 4.48
CA GLY A 138 -0.98 12.99 3.32
C GLY A 138 -1.11 11.48 3.44
N GLN A 139 -0.12 10.81 4.01
CA GLN A 139 -0.18 9.37 4.28
C GLN A 139 -1.29 9.02 5.28
N LEU A 140 -1.35 9.70 6.43
CA LEU A 140 -2.39 9.47 7.44
C LEU A 140 -3.80 9.78 6.90
N ALA A 141 -3.94 10.91 6.18
CA ALA A 141 -5.21 11.32 5.62
C ALA A 141 -5.68 10.35 4.53
N ALA A 142 -4.78 9.90 3.64
CA ALA A 142 -5.08 8.92 2.61
C ALA A 142 -5.52 7.58 3.23
N VAL A 143 -4.78 7.05 4.20
CA VAL A 143 -5.15 5.79 4.86
C VAL A 143 -6.50 5.92 5.57
N THR A 144 -6.74 7.02 6.28
CA THR A 144 -8.04 7.28 6.92
C THR A 144 -9.18 7.33 5.90
N ARG A 145 -8.96 7.95 4.73
CA ARG A 145 -9.92 7.96 3.63
C ARG A 145 -10.18 6.56 3.09
N PHE A 146 -9.14 5.75 2.91
CA PHE A 146 -9.26 4.36 2.49
C PHE A 146 -10.05 3.50 3.50
N CYS A 147 -9.86 3.72 4.81
CA CYS A 147 -10.68 3.06 5.82
C CYS A 147 -12.15 3.43 5.66
N ARG A 148 -12.48 4.73 5.52
CA ARG A 148 -13.85 5.20 5.33
C ARG A 148 -14.50 4.67 4.05
N MET A 149 -13.74 4.49 2.97
CA MET A 149 -14.25 3.90 1.73
C MET A 149 -14.82 2.48 1.90
N ILE A 150 -14.32 1.69 2.86
CA ILE A 150 -14.75 0.29 3.05
C ILE A 150 -15.52 0.06 4.36
N ALA A 151 -15.26 0.86 5.39
CA ALA A 151 -15.93 0.82 6.69
C ALA A 151 -17.09 1.81 6.81
N GLY A 152 -17.30 2.68 5.82
CA GLY A 152 -18.31 3.73 5.82
C GLY A 152 -17.76 5.09 6.29
N ASP A 153 -18.41 6.17 5.87
CA ASP A 153 -17.98 7.56 6.11
C ASP A 153 -17.95 7.96 7.59
N ASP A 154 -18.67 7.22 8.44
CA ASP A 154 -18.72 7.42 9.89
C ASP A 154 -17.55 6.75 10.64
N PHE A 155 -16.72 5.96 9.95
CA PHE A 155 -15.53 5.39 10.56
C PHE A 155 -14.56 6.49 11.00
N ASN A 156 -14.17 6.43 12.28
CA ASN A 156 -13.17 7.30 12.88
C ASN A 156 -12.16 6.43 13.66
N PRO A 157 -10.85 6.70 13.54
CA PRO A 157 -9.85 6.08 14.40
C PRO A 157 -10.14 6.34 15.88
N ALA A 158 -9.63 5.50 16.78
CA ALA A 158 -9.70 5.77 18.21
C ALA A 158 -8.82 6.97 18.60
N ARG A 159 -7.61 7.02 18.02
CA ARG A 159 -6.69 8.16 18.13
C ARG A 159 -5.70 8.17 16.96
N ILE A 160 -5.12 9.34 16.71
CA ILE A 160 -3.99 9.52 15.79
C ILE A 160 -2.78 9.99 16.59
N MET A 161 -1.64 9.34 16.41
CA MET A 161 -0.37 9.74 17.00
C MET A 161 0.54 10.27 15.90
N MET A 162 1.16 11.42 16.11
CA MET A 162 2.01 12.08 15.11
C MET A 162 3.37 12.42 15.69
N LYS A 163 4.43 12.18 14.91
CA LYS A 163 5.80 12.58 15.28
C LYS A 163 6.00 14.08 15.29
N GLN A 164 5.28 14.77 14.40
CA GLN A 164 5.40 16.21 14.25
C GLN A 164 4.84 16.92 15.50
N PRO A 165 5.39 18.09 15.87
CA PRO A 165 4.77 18.94 16.87
C PRO A 165 3.44 19.49 16.34
N GLU A 166 2.55 19.79 17.29
CA GLU A 166 1.26 20.44 17.01
C GLU A 166 1.50 21.75 16.27
N PRO A 167 0.84 21.98 15.11
CA PRO A 167 0.92 23.26 14.42
C PRO A 167 0.15 24.36 15.17
N GLU A 168 0.43 25.63 14.86
CA GLU A 168 -0.32 26.77 15.43
C GLU A 168 -1.82 26.70 15.14
N ASP A 169 -2.18 26.20 13.96
CA ASP A 169 -3.57 25.91 13.59
C ASP A 169 -3.72 24.42 13.28
N SER A 170 -4.41 23.72 14.19
CA SER A 170 -4.68 22.28 14.13
C SER A 170 -6.15 21.96 13.82
N GLY A 171 -7.01 22.96 13.57
CA GLY A 171 -8.47 22.78 13.45
C GLY A 171 -8.87 21.74 12.40
N TYR A 172 -8.28 21.81 11.20
CA TYR A 172 -8.61 20.87 10.12
C TYR A 172 -8.14 19.43 10.39
N TYR A 173 -7.13 19.23 11.26
CA TYR A 173 -6.73 17.87 11.67
C TYR A 173 -7.89 17.18 12.40
N TYR A 174 -8.51 17.87 13.36
CA TYR A 174 -9.65 17.33 14.11
C TYR A 174 -10.90 17.17 13.23
N GLU A 175 -11.12 18.09 12.29
CA GLU A 175 -12.20 17.97 11.30
C GLU A 175 -12.05 16.72 10.42
N LEU A 176 -10.82 16.47 9.94
CA LEU A 176 -10.52 15.35 9.05
C LEU A 176 -10.51 14.01 9.80
N PHE A 177 -9.79 13.90 10.91
CA PHE A 177 -9.61 12.62 11.63
C PHE A 177 -10.76 12.28 12.57
N ARG A 178 -11.51 13.28 13.06
CA ARG A 178 -12.70 13.11 13.93
C ARG A 178 -12.45 12.24 15.17
N CYS A 179 -11.25 12.38 15.75
CA CYS A 179 -10.81 11.64 16.93
C CYS A 179 -9.76 12.45 17.71
N ALA A 180 -9.28 11.90 18.83
CA ALA A 180 -8.19 12.48 19.59
C ALA A 180 -6.87 12.42 18.79
N ILE A 181 -6.05 13.46 18.89
CA ILE A 181 -4.77 13.57 18.20
C ILE A 181 -3.68 13.87 19.22
N GLU A 182 -2.63 13.06 19.22
CA GLU A 182 -1.44 13.25 20.04
C GLU A 182 -0.27 13.64 19.15
N PHE A 183 0.33 14.81 19.43
CA PHE A 183 1.47 15.34 18.68
C PHE A 183 2.79 15.14 19.45
N GLY A 184 3.91 15.14 18.73
CA GLY A 184 5.25 14.98 19.32
C GLY A 184 5.57 13.57 19.81
N CYS A 185 4.88 12.54 19.28
CA CYS A 185 5.12 11.14 19.61
C CYS A 185 6.41 10.58 18.96
N GLU A 186 6.84 9.40 19.38
CA GLU A 186 8.00 8.73 18.77
C GLU A 186 7.71 8.20 17.34
N ALA A 187 6.46 7.78 17.11
CA ALA A 187 6.01 7.18 15.86
C ALA A 187 4.69 7.80 15.36
N THR A 188 4.53 7.81 14.03
CA THR A 188 3.27 8.20 13.40
C THR A 188 2.39 6.96 13.31
N THR A 189 1.23 6.98 13.96
CA THR A 189 0.40 5.78 14.19
C THR A 189 -1.08 6.09 14.09
N ILE A 190 -1.81 5.25 13.37
CA ILE A 190 -3.29 5.21 13.45
C ILE A 190 -3.65 4.13 14.46
N VAL A 191 -4.46 4.49 15.44
CA VAL A 191 -4.94 3.56 16.47
C VAL A 191 -6.43 3.31 16.26
N ILE A 192 -6.82 2.05 16.20
CA ILE A 192 -8.17 1.62 15.86
C ILE A 192 -8.63 0.65 16.93
N ARG A 193 -9.91 0.70 17.35
CA ARG A 193 -10.45 -0.30 18.28
C ARG A 193 -10.47 -1.67 17.61
N LEU A 194 -10.20 -2.73 18.37
CA LEU A 194 -10.27 -4.10 17.84
C LEU A 194 -11.65 -4.42 17.24
N GLU A 195 -12.72 -3.96 17.88
CA GLU A 195 -14.09 -4.14 17.38
C GLU A 195 -14.30 -3.53 15.98
N ASP A 196 -13.68 -2.38 15.70
CA ASP A 196 -13.79 -1.69 14.41
C ASP A 196 -12.90 -2.33 13.35
N VAL A 197 -11.67 -2.73 13.74
CA VAL A 197 -10.70 -3.27 12.80
C VAL A 197 -11.11 -4.66 12.29
N ASP A 198 -11.76 -5.45 13.16
CA ASP A 198 -12.23 -6.81 12.89
C ASP A 198 -13.67 -6.89 12.41
N ARG A 199 -14.38 -5.76 12.41
CA ARG A 199 -15.74 -5.70 11.88
C ARG A 199 -15.78 -6.20 10.44
N ARG A 200 -16.68 -7.16 10.19
CA ARG A 200 -16.93 -7.67 8.85
C ARG A 200 -17.58 -6.60 7.97
N LEU A 201 -16.99 -6.36 6.81
CA LEU A 201 -17.43 -5.32 5.88
C LEU A 201 -18.40 -5.89 4.83
N THR A 202 -19.42 -5.10 4.46
CA THR A 202 -20.46 -5.52 3.50
C THR A 202 -19.98 -5.52 2.06
N GLY A 203 -18.98 -4.71 1.73
CA GLY A 203 -18.33 -4.65 0.41
C GLY A 203 -17.27 -5.73 0.16
N SER A 204 -17.08 -6.65 1.11
CA SER A 204 -16.04 -7.69 1.03
C SER A 204 -16.25 -8.60 -0.18
N ASN A 205 -15.17 -8.86 -0.92
CA ASN A 205 -15.16 -9.84 -2.00
C ASN A 205 -13.79 -10.50 -2.09
N ASP A 206 -13.64 -11.64 -1.43
CA ASP A 206 -12.36 -12.34 -1.32
C ASP A 206 -11.79 -12.74 -2.68
N GLN A 207 -12.64 -13.08 -3.66
CA GLN A 207 -12.19 -13.42 -5.01
C GLN A 207 -11.55 -12.22 -5.71
N LEU A 208 -12.19 -11.04 -5.65
CA LEU A 208 -11.63 -9.81 -6.21
C LEU A 208 -10.38 -9.35 -5.46
N ALA A 209 -10.35 -9.50 -4.13
CA ALA A 209 -9.18 -9.19 -3.34
C ALA A 209 -7.97 -10.02 -3.79
N LYS A 210 -8.14 -11.34 -3.92
CA LYS A 210 -7.08 -12.26 -4.36
C LYS A 210 -6.63 -12.00 -5.80
N LEU A 211 -7.57 -11.74 -6.71
CA LEU A 211 -7.23 -11.44 -8.11
C LEU A 211 -6.35 -10.18 -8.19
N ASN A 212 -6.69 -9.14 -7.44
CA ASN A 212 -5.91 -7.92 -7.40
C ASN A 212 -4.57 -8.12 -6.68
N GLU A 213 -4.52 -8.85 -5.57
CA GLU A 213 -3.26 -9.23 -4.91
C GLU A 213 -2.33 -9.97 -5.87
N HIS A 214 -2.86 -10.85 -6.73
CA HIS A 214 -2.06 -11.54 -7.74
C HIS A 214 -1.39 -10.58 -8.72
N ILE A 215 -2.10 -9.54 -9.15
CA ILE A 215 -1.54 -8.48 -10.01
C ILE A 215 -0.42 -7.74 -9.26
N VAL A 216 -0.62 -7.43 -7.97
CA VAL A 216 0.39 -6.77 -7.13
C VAL A 216 1.65 -7.64 -6.99
N VAL A 217 1.48 -8.93 -6.73
CA VAL A 217 2.58 -9.89 -6.61
C VAL A 217 3.34 -10.02 -7.94
N LYS A 218 2.62 -10.08 -9.07
CA LYS A 218 3.24 -10.07 -10.40
C LYS A 218 4.04 -8.81 -10.66
N TYR A 219 3.52 -7.64 -10.27
CA TYR A 219 4.22 -6.37 -10.40
C TYR A 219 5.53 -6.35 -9.59
N LEU A 220 5.51 -6.82 -8.34
CA LEU A 220 6.71 -6.95 -7.50
C LEU A 220 7.75 -7.84 -8.15
N ALA A 221 7.32 -9.02 -8.59
CA ALA A 221 8.18 -9.98 -9.29
C ALA A 221 8.86 -9.38 -10.54
N HIS A 222 8.15 -8.54 -11.31
CA HIS A 222 8.72 -7.93 -12.52
C HIS A 222 9.68 -6.77 -12.23
N ASN A 223 9.37 -5.94 -11.22
CA ASN A 223 10.16 -4.74 -10.92
C ASN A 223 11.41 -5.04 -10.08
N GLU A 224 11.34 -6.05 -9.23
CA GLU A 224 12.50 -6.53 -8.50
C GLU A 224 13.23 -7.59 -9.34
N LYS A 225 13.95 -7.15 -10.39
CA LYS A 225 14.87 -8.05 -11.14
C LYS A 225 15.85 -8.80 -10.20
N GLN A 226 16.05 -8.28 -8.99
CA GLN A 226 16.89 -8.85 -7.94
C GLN A 226 16.13 -9.68 -6.88
N ASP A 227 14.81 -9.51 -6.71
CA ASP A 227 14.02 -10.32 -5.76
C ASP A 227 13.54 -11.61 -6.44
N ILE A 228 14.45 -12.57 -6.44
CA ILE A 228 14.18 -13.93 -6.90
C ILE A 228 13.05 -14.60 -6.09
N VAL A 229 12.82 -14.21 -4.83
CA VAL A 229 11.85 -14.84 -3.94
C VAL A 229 10.44 -14.50 -4.39
N ASN A 230 10.14 -13.21 -4.60
CA ASN A 230 8.82 -12.76 -5.05
C ASN A 230 8.48 -13.29 -6.45
N ARG A 231 9.47 -13.36 -7.34
CA ARG A 231 9.34 -13.98 -8.66
C ARG A 231 8.97 -15.45 -8.60
N VAL A 232 9.64 -16.21 -7.73
CA VAL A 232 9.33 -17.63 -7.51
C VAL A 232 7.95 -17.81 -6.88
N LYS A 233 7.56 -16.95 -5.92
CA LYS A 233 6.21 -16.99 -5.32
C LYS A 233 5.12 -16.75 -6.37
N ALA A 234 5.28 -15.75 -7.24
CA ALA A 234 4.31 -15.44 -8.30
C ALA A 234 4.11 -16.63 -9.26
N ALA A 235 5.21 -17.21 -9.72
CA ALA A 235 5.22 -18.35 -10.62
C ALA A 235 4.62 -19.61 -9.96
N ILE A 236 4.88 -19.84 -8.67
CA ILE A 236 4.25 -20.92 -7.91
C ILE A 236 2.72 -20.74 -7.87
N ILE A 237 2.23 -19.52 -7.61
CA ILE A 237 0.79 -19.25 -7.54
C ILE A 237 0.12 -19.50 -8.90
N ASP A 238 0.71 -19.01 -10.00
CA ASP A 238 0.21 -19.25 -11.35
C ASP A 238 0.21 -20.75 -11.72
N GLY A 239 1.28 -21.46 -11.40
CA GLY A 239 1.39 -22.88 -11.69
C GLY A 239 0.45 -23.74 -10.85
N LEU A 240 0.12 -23.32 -9.61
CA LEU A 240 -0.82 -24.06 -8.75
C LEU A 240 -2.23 -24.05 -9.33
N ALA A 241 -2.65 -22.97 -9.98
CA ALA A 241 -3.93 -22.90 -10.69
C ALA A 241 -4.03 -23.92 -11.85
N ASN A 242 -2.88 -24.32 -12.41
CA ASN A 242 -2.79 -25.23 -13.56
C ASN A 242 -2.38 -26.68 -13.16
N GLY A 243 -2.26 -26.96 -11.86
CA GLY A 243 -2.14 -28.33 -11.32
C GLY A 243 -0.73 -28.95 -11.31
N ALA A 244 0.31 -28.27 -11.82
CA ALA A 244 1.67 -28.82 -11.82
C ALA A 244 2.73 -27.73 -11.55
N VAL A 245 3.24 -27.68 -10.32
CA VAL A 245 4.34 -26.80 -9.90
C VAL A 245 5.53 -27.63 -9.49
N THR A 246 6.62 -27.51 -10.24
CA THR A 246 7.90 -28.14 -9.91
C THR A 246 9.01 -27.09 -9.88
N GLU A 247 10.09 -27.35 -9.15
CA GLU A 247 11.24 -26.43 -9.15
C GLU A 247 11.82 -26.26 -10.57
N ALA A 248 11.73 -27.30 -11.40
CA ALA A 248 12.17 -27.27 -12.80
C ALA A 248 11.31 -26.34 -13.66
N SER A 249 9.98 -26.45 -13.57
CA SER A 249 9.07 -25.59 -14.34
C SER A 249 9.20 -24.12 -13.93
N ILE A 250 9.37 -23.86 -12.63
CA ILE A 250 9.60 -22.49 -12.15
C ILE A 250 10.97 -21.95 -12.58
N ALA A 251 12.02 -22.79 -12.57
CA ALA A 251 13.32 -22.37 -13.07
C ALA A 251 13.27 -21.98 -14.56
N GLU A 252 12.53 -22.73 -15.36
CA GLU A 252 12.32 -22.46 -16.79
C GLU A 252 11.58 -21.13 -17.01
N GLU A 253 10.48 -20.90 -16.29
CA GLU A 253 9.74 -19.62 -16.33
C GLU A 253 10.62 -18.44 -15.90
N MET A 254 11.54 -18.66 -14.96
CA MET A 254 12.50 -17.67 -14.51
C MET A 254 13.71 -17.49 -15.45
N HIS A 255 13.74 -18.18 -16.58
CA HIS A 255 14.86 -18.24 -17.53
C HIS A 255 16.20 -18.59 -16.85
N THR A 256 16.17 -19.57 -15.96
CA THR A 256 17.34 -20.03 -15.21
C THR A 256 17.37 -21.56 -15.05
N THR A 257 18.41 -22.09 -14.41
CA THR A 257 18.50 -23.53 -14.09
C THR A 257 18.07 -23.80 -12.65
N PRO A 258 17.53 -24.98 -12.32
CA PRO A 258 17.15 -25.33 -10.94
C PRO A 258 18.28 -25.12 -9.94
N ARG A 259 19.52 -25.47 -10.32
CA ARG A 259 20.71 -25.26 -9.49
C ARG A 259 20.98 -23.78 -9.18
N ASN A 260 20.81 -22.89 -10.17
CA ASN A 260 21.02 -21.46 -9.97
C ASN A 260 19.86 -20.83 -9.20
N LEU A 261 18.63 -21.28 -9.45
CA LEU A 261 17.45 -20.90 -8.69
C LEU A 261 17.61 -21.22 -7.20
N HIS A 262 17.96 -22.48 -6.90
CA HIS A 262 18.21 -22.97 -5.55
C HIS A 262 19.26 -22.11 -4.82
N ARG A 263 20.40 -21.87 -5.48
CA ARG A 263 21.48 -21.03 -4.92
C ARG A 263 21.05 -19.60 -4.66
N LYS A 264 20.23 -19.00 -5.53
CA LYS A 264 19.71 -17.64 -5.34
C LYS A 264 18.72 -17.57 -4.18
N LEU A 265 17.84 -18.56 -4.04
CA LEU A 265 16.88 -18.63 -2.93
C LEU A 265 17.58 -18.84 -1.58
N GLN A 266 18.64 -19.67 -1.54
CA GLN A 266 19.42 -19.84 -0.31
C GLN A 266 20.15 -18.56 0.15
N LYS A 267 20.48 -17.64 -0.76
CA LYS A 267 21.06 -16.34 -0.37
C LYS A 267 20.06 -15.43 0.34
N GLU A 268 18.78 -15.67 0.11
CA GLU A 268 17.65 -14.98 0.74
C GLU A 268 17.04 -15.84 1.88
N ASP A 269 17.84 -16.75 2.45
CA ASP A 269 17.48 -17.66 3.54
C ASP A 269 16.18 -18.45 3.31
N THR A 270 15.88 -18.81 2.05
CA THR A 270 14.68 -19.57 1.69
C THR A 270 14.96 -20.67 0.66
N SER A 271 13.92 -21.42 0.28
CA SER A 271 14.00 -22.47 -0.74
C SER A 271 12.68 -22.60 -1.49
N PHE A 272 12.71 -23.16 -2.71
CA PHE A 272 11.50 -23.42 -3.49
C PHE A 272 10.47 -24.24 -2.69
N LYS A 273 10.92 -25.26 -1.96
CA LYS A 273 10.06 -26.11 -1.14
C LYS A 273 9.41 -25.32 0.00
N GLN A 274 10.18 -24.46 0.67
CA GLN A 274 9.66 -23.60 1.74
C GLN A 274 8.58 -22.66 1.20
N LEU A 275 8.87 -21.97 0.10
CA LEU A 275 7.94 -21.06 -0.56
C LEU A 275 6.67 -21.77 -1.03
N LEU A 276 6.80 -22.96 -1.63
CA LEU A 276 5.66 -23.76 -2.06
C LEU A 276 4.80 -24.20 -0.86
N THR A 277 5.42 -24.62 0.24
CA THR A 277 4.73 -25.00 1.46
C THR A 277 4.01 -23.81 2.09
N ASP A 278 4.66 -22.66 2.19
CA ASP A 278 4.06 -21.45 2.78
C ASP A 278 2.87 -20.97 1.96
N ILE A 279 3.00 -20.95 0.62
CA ILE A 279 1.90 -20.60 -0.29
C ILE A 279 0.76 -21.61 -0.17
N ARG A 280 1.05 -22.92 -0.17
CA ARG A 280 0.01 -23.95 0.00
C ARG A 280 -0.68 -23.84 1.34
N LYS A 281 0.04 -23.49 2.40
CA LYS A 281 -0.51 -23.29 3.74
C LYS A 281 -1.41 -22.06 3.78
N GLU A 282 -0.98 -20.93 3.20
CA GLU A 282 -1.81 -19.73 3.04
C GLU A 282 -3.10 -20.06 2.26
N LEU A 283 -2.98 -20.76 1.12
CA LEU A 283 -4.15 -21.15 0.30
C LEU A 283 -5.06 -22.16 1.02
N ALA A 284 -4.50 -23.14 1.72
CA ALA A 284 -5.27 -24.13 2.48
C ALA A 284 -6.00 -23.48 3.66
N GLN A 285 -5.36 -22.57 4.39
CA GLN A 285 -6.01 -21.79 5.44
C GLN A 285 -7.17 -20.96 4.88
N GLN A 286 -7.01 -20.41 3.67
CA GLN A 286 -8.08 -19.70 2.98
C GLN A 286 -9.22 -20.62 2.53
N TYR A 287 -8.95 -21.83 2.06
CA TYR A 287 -10.00 -22.79 1.68
C TYR A 287 -10.74 -23.36 2.88
N ILE A 288 -10.06 -23.57 4.01
CA ILE A 288 -10.68 -24.03 5.26
C ILE A 288 -11.63 -22.97 5.84
N GLN A 289 -11.38 -21.68 5.58
CA GLN A 289 -12.27 -20.59 6.00
C GLN A 289 -13.47 -20.40 5.06
N ASP A 290 -13.42 -20.98 3.85
CA ASP A 290 -14.51 -20.97 2.88
C ASP A 290 -15.46 -22.15 3.15
N ARG A 291 -16.59 -21.87 3.82
CA ARG A 291 -17.62 -22.88 4.18
C ARG A 291 -18.30 -23.53 2.96
N SER A 292 -18.00 -23.09 1.73
CA SER A 292 -18.53 -23.68 0.50
C SER A 292 -17.68 -24.82 -0.06
N LYS A 293 -16.48 -25.08 0.50
CA LYS A 293 -15.57 -26.13 0.04
C LYS A 293 -15.39 -27.24 1.08
N THR A 294 -15.35 -28.48 0.62
CA THR A 294 -15.05 -29.63 1.50
C THR A 294 -13.54 -29.78 1.68
N LEU A 295 -13.09 -30.37 2.80
CA LEU A 295 -11.65 -30.61 3.08
C LEU A 295 -10.93 -31.46 2.02
N THR A 296 -11.69 -32.10 1.14
CA THR A 296 -11.24 -32.95 0.04
C THR A 296 -11.09 -32.23 -1.30
N GLU A 297 -11.54 -30.96 -1.41
CA GLU A 297 -11.47 -30.10 -2.61
C GLU A 297 -10.51 -28.92 -2.41
#